data_AF-A0A8I1WC67-F1
#
_entry.id   AF-A0A8I1WC67-F1
#
_cell.length_a   1.000
_cell.length_b   1.000
_cell.length_c   1.000
_cell.angle_alpha   90.00
_cell.angle_beta   90.00
_cell.angle_gamma   90.00
#
_symmetry.space_group_name_H-M   'P 1'
#
loop_
_entity.id
_entity.type
_entity.pdbx_description
1 polymer ?
#
loop_
_entity_poly.entity_id
_entity_poly.type
_entity_poly.pdbx_seq_one_letter_code
_entity_poly.pdbx_strand_id
1 'polypeptide(L)'
;MGKTGPKTEAGLQAVSESAKTLDHSSWTENPAAVQAIEVAKRLRQTKHGMYASVPIICKAEACPYAESCELQQMGIAPYSEKCPMEIAAIEDLFRRYCSDMNINPEDPTQQVDAIMVKEVVDIDISMLRCDKKMAISADFIIDQVVSVTDDGEPISRQELHPLTEYKEKLRTQKYKTLNLLNSTRKDKEGSVLNINTDPSERAAEMMQIIESSKAHDEEEKKAREAYFKKIGKSDQQVIEVDPIEDMEE
;
A
#
# COMPACT_ATOMS: atom_id res chain seq x y z
N MET A 1 -5.49 -17.57 29.72
CA MET A 1 -6.44 -16.49 29.34
C MET A 1 -7.36 -17.04 28.27
N GLY A 2 -8.65 -17.19 28.57
CA GLY A 2 -9.62 -17.80 27.65
C GLY A 2 -9.92 -16.89 26.48
N LYS A 3 -9.85 -17.41 25.25
CA LYS A 3 -10.28 -16.70 24.03
C LYS A 3 -11.82 -16.61 24.04
N THR A 4 -12.36 -15.57 24.65
CA THR A 4 -13.77 -15.20 24.60
C THR A 4 -14.04 -14.41 23.32
N GLY A 5 -14.26 -15.13 22.22
CA GLY A 5 -14.71 -14.56 20.95
C GLY A 5 -15.65 -15.55 20.24
N PRO A 6 -16.54 -15.06 19.35
CA PRO A 6 -17.48 -15.91 18.62
C PRO A 6 -16.71 -16.94 17.77
N LYS A 7 -17.08 -18.22 17.92
CA LYS A 7 -16.39 -19.36 17.29
C LYS A 7 -17.06 -19.88 16.02
N THR A 8 -18.25 -19.40 15.71
CA THR A 8 -19.03 -19.84 14.54
C THR A 8 -18.76 -18.92 13.36
N GLU A 9 -18.73 -19.48 12.14
CA GLU A 9 -18.53 -18.74 10.89
C GLU A 9 -19.57 -17.63 10.71
N ALA A 10 -20.83 -17.92 11.03
CA ALA A 10 -21.91 -16.92 11.08
C ALA A 10 -21.68 -15.84 12.15
N GLY A 11 -21.07 -16.18 13.30
CA GLY A 11 -20.74 -15.22 14.35
C GLY A 11 -19.58 -14.30 13.97
N LEU A 12 -18.59 -14.83 13.23
CA LEU A 12 -17.50 -14.03 12.65
C LEU A 12 -18.02 -13.12 11.53
N GLN A 13 -18.92 -13.62 10.68
CA GLN A 13 -19.58 -12.83 9.64
C GLN A 13 -20.45 -11.72 10.24
N ALA A 14 -21.28 -12.01 11.26
CA ALA A 14 -22.10 -11.01 11.93
C ALA A 14 -21.27 -9.92 12.63
N VAL A 15 -20.15 -10.29 13.26
CA VAL A 15 -19.20 -9.29 13.82
C VAL A 15 -18.53 -8.50 12.71
N SER A 16 -18.16 -9.13 11.58
CA SER A 16 -17.57 -8.43 10.44
C SER A 16 -18.54 -7.48 9.75
N GLU A 17 -19.83 -7.82 9.67
CA GLU A 17 -20.89 -6.98 9.13
C GLU A 17 -21.23 -5.83 10.08
N SER A 18 -21.33 -6.11 11.37
CA SER A 18 -21.49 -5.06 12.40
C SER A 18 -20.28 -4.14 12.47
N ALA A 19 -19.05 -4.64 12.23
CA ALA A 19 -17.85 -3.84 12.14
C ALA A 19 -17.79 -2.98 10.86
N LYS A 20 -18.38 -3.45 9.75
CA LYS A 20 -18.51 -2.69 8.50
C LYS A 20 -19.46 -1.49 8.65
N THR A 21 -20.48 -1.60 9.51
CA THR A 21 -21.40 -0.50 9.83
C THR A 21 -21.10 0.06 11.20
N LEU A 22 -20.05 0.88 11.31
CA LEU A 22 -19.84 1.71 12.50
C LEU A 22 -21.08 2.58 12.75
N ASP A 23 -21.82 2.26 13.81
CA ASP A 23 -22.96 3.04 14.25
C ASP A 23 -22.47 4.35 14.90
N HIS A 24 -22.69 5.44 14.18
CA HIS A 24 -22.51 6.82 14.60
C HIS A 24 -23.14 7.18 15.95
N SER A 25 -24.17 6.46 16.40
CA SER A 25 -24.78 6.63 17.74
C SER A 25 -23.78 6.39 18.87
N SER A 26 -22.74 5.59 18.63
CA SER A 26 -21.69 5.30 19.60
C SER A 26 -20.78 6.50 19.88
N TRP A 27 -20.81 7.55 19.04
CA TRP A 27 -19.93 8.72 19.14
C TRP A 27 -20.72 10.00 19.45
N THR A 28 -21.98 10.09 19.02
CA THR A 28 -22.82 11.26 19.29
C THR A 28 -24.31 10.92 19.16
N GLU A 29 -25.09 11.39 20.14
CA GLU A 29 -26.56 11.30 20.12
C GLU A 29 -27.21 12.57 19.54
N ASN A 30 -26.42 13.61 19.20
CA ASN A 30 -26.94 14.85 18.65
C ASN A 30 -27.37 14.65 17.18
N PRO A 31 -28.65 14.88 16.82
CA PRO A 31 -29.15 14.65 15.47
C PRO A 31 -28.45 15.49 14.39
N ALA A 32 -28.05 16.72 14.72
CA ALA A 32 -27.30 17.57 13.78
C ALA A 32 -25.89 17.00 13.52
N ALA A 33 -25.27 16.40 14.54
CA ALA A 33 -23.95 15.77 14.40
C ALA A 33 -24.03 14.47 13.60
N VAL A 34 -25.08 13.67 13.80
CA VAL A 34 -25.36 12.46 13.00
C VAL A 34 -25.54 12.81 11.52
N GLN A 35 -26.33 13.84 11.22
CA GLN A 35 -26.52 14.32 9.84
C GLN A 35 -25.20 14.83 9.24
N ALA A 36 -24.41 15.58 10.01
CA ALA A 36 -23.09 16.07 9.56
C ALA A 36 -22.11 14.91 9.28
N ILE A 37 -22.12 13.85 10.10
CA ILE A 37 -21.30 12.65 9.87
C ILE A 37 -21.71 11.96 8.57
N GLU A 38 -23.00 11.87 8.27
CA GLU A 38 -23.47 11.26 7.04
C GLU A 38 -23.03 12.05 5.79
N VAL A 39 -23.14 13.38 5.84
CA VAL A 39 -22.63 14.26 4.78
C VAL A 39 -21.11 14.09 4.64
N ALA A 40 -20.38 14.05 5.75
CA ALA A 40 -18.93 13.85 5.75
C ALA A 40 -18.51 12.48 5.17
N LYS A 41 -19.28 11.41 5.44
CA LYS A 41 -19.06 10.08 4.83
C LYS A 41 -19.18 10.16 3.31
N ARG A 42 -20.23 10.80 2.80
CA ARG A 42 -20.42 10.97 1.34
C ARG A 42 -19.30 11.79 0.73
N LEU A 43 -18.89 12.89 1.37
CA LEU A 43 -17.77 13.71 0.90
C LEU A 43 -16.44 12.93 0.86
N ARG A 44 -16.17 12.06 1.85
CA ARG A 44 -14.98 11.20 1.86
C ARG A 44 -15.00 10.10 0.79
N GLN A 45 -16.18 9.62 0.41
CA GLN A 45 -16.35 8.62 -0.65
C GLN A 45 -16.16 9.19 -2.06
N THR A 46 -16.22 10.52 -2.23
CA THR A 46 -15.94 11.13 -3.53
C THR A 46 -14.47 10.93 -3.91
N LYS A 47 -14.20 10.80 -5.23
CA LYS A 47 -12.84 10.60 -5.77
C LYS A 47 -11.83 11.67 -5.31
N HIS A 48 -12.32 12.85 -4.95
CA HIS A 48 -11.50 13.97 -4.47
C HIS A 48 -11.33 14.00 -2.95
N GLY A 49 -12.05 13.17 -2.19
CA GLY A 49 -12.02 13.15 -0.73
C GLY A 49 -10.62 12.88 -0.16
N MET A 50 -9.81 12.06 -0.85
CA MET A 50 -8.42 11.80 -0.44
C MET A 50 -7.49 13.01 -0.63
N TYR A 51 -7.76 13.88 -1.61
CA TYR A 51 -6.86 14.97 -2.01
C TYR A 51 -7.38 16.36 -1.68
N ALA A 52 -8.60 16.49 -1.18
CA ALA A 52 -9.26 17.78 -0.94
C ALA A 52 -8.45 18.75 -0.07
N SER A 53 -7.57 18.23 0.79
CA SER A 53 -6.69 19.01 1.65
C SER A 53 -5.40 19.49 0.97
N VAL A 54 -4.96 18.87 -0.12
CA VAL A 54 -3.65 19.14 -0.75
C VAL A 54 -3.62 20.48 -1.48
N PRO A 55 -4.59 20.82 -2.37
CA PRO A 55 -4.55 22.09 -3.08
C PRO A 55 -4.68 23.30 -2.15
N ILE A 56 -3.86 24.34 -2.39
CA ILE A 56 -4.00 25.63 -1.74
C ILE A 56 -5.27 26.35 -2.20
N ILE A 57 -5.69 27.35 -1.42
CA ILE A 57 -6.75 28.28 -1.83
C ILE A 57 -6.16 29.33 -2.79
N CYS A 58 -6.81 29.51 -3.93
CA CYS A 58 -6.45 30.50 -4.92
C CYS A 58 -6.79 31.91 -4.41
N LYS A 59 -5.82 32.81 -4.56
CA LYS A 59 -5.95 34.23 -4.19
C LYS A 59 -5.99 35.15 -5.41
N ALA A 60 -6.16 34.59 -6.61
CA ALA A 60 -6.10 35.32 -7.89
C ALA A 60 -4.86 36.24 -7.94
N GLU A 61 -5.05 37.55 -8.12
CA GLU A 61 -3.99 38.56 -8.17
C GLU A 61 -3.13 38.61 -6.89
N ALA A 62 -3.70 38.30 -5.73
CA ALA A 62 -2.98 38.28 -4.46
C ALA A 62 -2.26 36.93 -4.18
N CYS A 63 -2.20 36.04 -5.17
CA CYS A 63 -1.46 34.78 -5.05
C CYS A 63 0.05 35.04 -5.09
N PRO A 64 0.86 34.42 -4.22
CA PRO A 64 2.32 34.54 -4.31
C PRO A 64 2.91 33.98 -5.62
N TYR A 65 2.10 33.27 -6.41
CA TYR A 65 2.46 32.72 -7.71
C TYR A 65 1.76 33.43 -8.88
N ALA A 66 1.10 34.57 -8.65
CA ALA A 66 0.27 35.23 -9.66
C ALA A 66 1.04 35.52 -10.96
N GLU A 67 2.30 35.97 -10.86
CA GLU A 67 3.16 36.28 -12.01
C GLU A 67 3.47 35.06 -12.89
N SER A 68 3.64 33.89 -12.28
CA SER A 68 3.93 32.62 -12.97
C SER A 68 2.69 31.75 -13.22
N CYS A 69 1.49 32.23 -12.87
CA CYS A 69 0.26 31.46 -13.00
C CYS A 69 -0.40 31.70 -14.36
N GLU A 70 -0.42 30.68 -15.22
CA GLU A 70 -1.05 30.72 -16.55
C GLU A 70 -2.55 31.08 -16.47
N LEU A 71 -3.28 30.55 -15.50
CA LEU A 71 -4.71 30.86 -15.33
C LEU A 71 -4.94 32.33 -14.94
N GLN A 72 -3.99 32.93 -14.21
CA GLN A 72 -4.05 34.35 -13.87
C GLN A 72 -3.75 35.20 -15.11
N GLN A 73 -2.75 34.82 -15.91
CA GLN A 73 -2.42 35.49 -17.18
C GLN A 73 -3.58 35.43 -18.19
N MET A 74 -4.35 34.34 -18.17
CA MET A 74 -5.55 34.16 -18.99
C MET A 74 -6.81 34.85 -18.40
N GLY A 75 -6.74 35.39 -17.18
CA GLY A 75 -7.88 36.05 -16.53
C GLY A 75 -8.99 35.12 -16.05
N ILE A 76 -8.70 33.82 -15.87
CA ILE A 76 -9.69 32.78 -15.50
C ILE A 76 -9.40 32.16 -14.12
N ALA A 77 -8.49 32.72 -13.33
CA ALA A 77 -8.17 32.22 -12.01
C ALA A 77 -9.35 32.45 -11.02
N PRO A 78 -9.91 31.40 -10.40
CA PRO A 78 -11.05 31.56 -9.49
C PRO A 78 -10.59 32.05 -8.11
N TYR A 79 -11.19 33.11 -7.57
CA TYR A 79 -10.87 33.62 -6.23
C TYR A 79 -11.52 32.77 -5.14
N SER A 80 -10.78 32.52 -4.05
CA SER A 80 -11.24 31.77 -2.85
C SER A 80 -11.60 30.29 -3.07
N GLU A 81 -11.38 29.77 -4.27
CA GLU A 81 -11.56 28.35 -4.58
C GLU A 81 -10.24 27.57 -4.49
N LYS A 82 -10.32 26.25 -4.47
CA LYS A 82 -9.14 25.38 -4.55
C LYS A 82 -8.39 25.63 -5.86
N CYS A 83 -7.06 25.72 -5.78
CA CYS A 83 -6.20 26.06 -6.92
C CYS A 83 -6.37 25.04 -8.07
N PRO A 84 -6.90 25.45 -9.25
CA PRO A 84 -7.16 24.52 -10.34
C PRO A 84 -5.88 23.93 -10.95
N MET A 85 -4.79 24.70 -10.98
CA MET A 85 -3.49 24.22 -11.46
C MET A 85 -2.96 23.06 -10.61
N GLU A 86 -3.13 23.15 -9.28
CA GLU A 86 -2.69 22.07 -8.39
C GLU A 86 -3.63 20.87 -8.46
N ILE A 87 -4.95 21.09 -8.59
CA ILE A 87 -5.92 20.00 -8.78
C ILE A 87 -5.57 19.19 -10.03
N ALA A 88 -5.35 19.86 -11.17
CA ALA A 88 -4.98 19.19 -12.41
C ALA A 88 -3.66 18.42 -12.28
N ALA A 89 -2.66 19.01 -11.62
CA ALA A 89 -1.38 18.34 -11.38
C ALA A 89 -1.52 17.12 -10.47
N ILE A 90 -2.35 17.19 -9.42
CA ILE A 90 -2.62 16.06 -8.52
C ILE A 90 -3.27 14.91 -9.27
N GLU A 91 -4.31 15.19 -10.07
CA GLU A 91 -5.02 14.16 -10.83
C GLU A 91 -4.10 13.45 -11.83
N ASP A 92 -3.26 14.21 -12.51
CA ASP A 92 -2.30 13.67 -13.47
C ASP A 92 -1.19 12.87 -12.79
N LEU A 93 -0.54 13.42 -11.76
CA LEU A 93 0.51 12.73 -11.00
C LEU A 93 0.00 11.44 -10.36
N PHE A 94 -1.17 11.49 -9.72
CA PHE A 94 -1.77 10.32 -9.11
C PHE A 94 -2.05 9.22 -10.13
N ARG A 95 -2.66 9.58 -11.27
CA ARG A 95 -2.92 8.63 -12.36
C ARG A 95 -1.63 8.01 -12.88
N ARG A 96 -0.57 8.80 -13.08
CA ARG A 96 0.74 8.32 -13.54
C ARG A 96 1.35 7.34 -12.55
N TYR A 97 1.43 7.70 -11.27
CA TYR A 97 1.98 6.80 -10.26
C TYR A 97 1.19 5.49 -10.11
N CYS A 98 -0.15 5.57 -10.11
CA CYS A 98 -0.99 4.37 -10.08
C CYS A 98 -0.78 3.49 -11.33
N SER A 99 -0.67 4.09 -12.51
CA SER A 99 -0.40 3.36 -13.76
C SER A 99 0.98 2.71 -13.76
N ASP A 100 2.02 3.45 -13.40
CA ASP A 100 3.41 2.98 -13.39
C ASP A 100 3.63 1.83 -12.40
N MET A 101 2.92 1.89 -11.27
CA MET A 101 3.03 0.89 -10.20
C MET A 101 1.96 -0.19 -10.30
N ASN A 102 1.05 -0.14 -11.28
CA ASN A 102 -0.09 -1.05 -11.41
C ASN A 102 -0.92 -1.16 -10.11
N ILE A 103 -1.24 -0.02 -9.50
CA ILE A 103 -2.04 0.08 -8.28
C ILE A 103 -3.48 0.45 -8.67
N ASN A 104 -4.45 -0.34 -8.23
CA ASN A 104 -5.86 -0.01 -8.36
C ASN A 104 -6.35 0.71 -7.08
N PRO A 105 -6.64 2.02 -7.13
CA PRO A 105 -7.10 2.76 -5.96
C PRO A 105 -8.52 2.39 -5.51
N GLU A 106 -9.30 1.71 -6.34
CA GLU A 106 -10.65 1.23 -6.01
C GLU A 106 -10.63 -0.11 -5.27
N ASP A 107 -9.49 -0.82 -5.27
CA ASP A 107 -9.32 -2.10 -4.60
C ASP A 107 -8.98 -1.90 -3.10
N PRO A 108 -9.83 -2.37 -2.16
CA PRO A 108 -9.55 -2.27 -0.72
C PRO A 108 -8.25 -2.95 -0.29
N THR A 109 -7.78 -3.97 -1.01
CA THR A 109 -6.53 -4.68 -0.66
C THR A 109 -5.27 -3.85 -0.96
N GLN A 110 -5.39 -2.89 -1.88
CA GLN A 110 -4.31 -2.00 -2.33
C GLN A 110 -4.46 -0.58 -1.78
N GLN A 111 -5.40 -0.37 -0.85
CA GLN A 111 -5.68 0.94 -0.28
C GLN A 111 -4.45 1.57 0.41
N VAL A 112 -3.62 0.75 1.08
CA VAL A 112 -2.38 1.22 1.72
C VAL A 112 -1.41 1.77 0.68
N ASP A 113 -1.30 1.10 -0.47
CA ASP A 113 -0.43 1.51 -1.57
C ASP A 113 -0.97 2.82 -2.19
N ALA A 114 -2.28 2.94 -2.36
CA ALA A 114 -2.92 4.17 -2.83
C ALA A 114 -2.72 5.37 -1.86
N ILE A 115 -2.71 5.14 -0.54
CA ILE A 115 -2.41 6.18 0.46
C ILE A 115 -0.95 6.63 0.35
N MET A 116 -0.01 5.70 0.20
CA MET A 116 1.40 6.04 0.01
C MET A 116 1.65 6.81 -1.29
N VAL A 117 0.99 6.43 -2.38
CA VAL A 117 1.03 7.21 -3.63
C VAL A 117 0.49 8.62 -3.41
N LYS A 118 -0.60 8.77 -2.66
CA LYS A 118 -1.15 10.08 -2.29
C LYS A 118 -0.14 10.94 -1.52
N GLU A 119 0.64 10.36 -0.62
CA GLU A 119 1.73 11.07 0.07
C GLU A 119 2.83 11.51 -0.89
N VAL A 120 3.23 10.66 -1.84
CA VAL A 120 4.22 11.02 -2.87
C VAL A 120 3.73 12.21 -3.71
N VAL A 121 2.45 12.21 -4.10
CA VAL A 121 1.84 13.31 -4.85
C VAL A 121 1.83 14.61 -4.05
N ASP A 122 1.51 14.57 -2.75
CA ASP A 122 1.55 15.76 -1.87
C ASP A 122 2.97 16.35 -1.78
N ILE A 123 3.98 15.48 -1.67
CA ILE A 123 5.39 15.89 -1.69
C ILE A 123 5.74 16.55 -3.03
N ASP A 124 5.31 15.98 -4.16
CA ASP A 124 5.58 16.56 -5.49
C ASP A 124 4.91 17.90 -5.71
N ILE A 125 3.67 18.09 -5.25
CA ILE A 125 3.01 19.40 -5.29
C ILE A 125 3.74 20.40 -4.40
N SER A 126 4.22 19.98 -3.23
CA SER A 126 5.03 20.83 -2.36
C SER A 126 6.37 21.21 -2.99
N MET A 127 7.00 20.30 -3.73
CA MET A 127 8.20 20.59 -4.53
C MET A 127 7.90 21.56 -5.67
N LEU A 128 6.78 21.40 -6.37
CA LEU A 128 6.32 22.31 -7.43
C LEU A 128 6.13 23.74 -6.88
N ARG A 129 5.58 23.89 -5.68
CA ARG A 129 5.45 25.19 -4.98
C ARG A 129 6.80 25.83 -4.69
N CYS A 130 7.78 25.03 -4.27
CA CYS A 130 9.15 25.51 -4.05
C CYS A 130 9.75 25.99 -5.37
N ASP A 131 9.57 25.24 -6.46
CA ASP A 131 10.11 25.58 -7.77
C ASP A 131 9.48 26.84 -8.36
N LYS A 132 8.16 27.00 -8.23
CA LYS A 132 7.49 28.24 -8.62
C LYS A 132 7.99 29.44 -7.84
N LYS A 133 8.20 29.29 -6.53
CA LYS A 133 8.70 30.39 -5.69
C LYS A 133 10.14 30.75 -6.00
N MET A 134 10.97 29.75 -6.26
CA MET A 134 12.37 29.92 -6.64
C MET A 134 12.52 30.51 -8.04
N ALA A 135 11.62 30.18 -8.96
CA ALA A 135 11.56 30.79 -10.28
C ALA A 135 11.24 32.29 -10.23
N ILE A 136 10.42 32.72 -9.26
CA ILE A 136 10.10 34.14 -9.05
C ILE A 136 11.28 34.88 -8.40
N SER A 137 11.90 34.30 -7.36
CA SER A 137 12.99 34.96 -6.64
C SER A 137 14.29 35.03 -7.43
N ALA A 138 14.54 34.09 -8.35
CA ALA A 138 15.75 33.96 -9.19
C ALA A 138 17.11 33.83 -8.45
N ASP A 139 17.17 34.12 -7.15
CA ASP A 139 18.37 34.05 -6.32
C ASP A 139 18.39 32.81 -5.41
N PHE A 140 19.55 32.14 -5.38
CA PHE A 140 19.82 31.00 -4.50
C PHE A 140 20.49 31.38 -3.19
N ILE A 141 21.10 32.57 -3.12
CA ILE A 141 21.82 33.09 -1.95
C ILE A 141 21.07 34.32 -1.47
N ILE A 142 20.77 34.36 -0.18
CA ILE A 142 20.10 35.49 0.48
C ILE A 142 21.06 36.05 1.54
N ASP A 143 21.17 37.38 1.58
CA ASP A 143 21.82 38.07 2.68
C ASP A 143 20.87 38.13 3.89
N GLN A 144 21.15 37.33 4.91
CA GLN A 144 20.42 37.37 6.17
C GLN A 144 21.14 38.27 7.17
N VAL A 145 20.44 39.26 7.72
CA VAL A 145 20.99 40.12 8.78
C VAL A 145 21.01 39.33 10.09
N VAL A 146 22.21 39.03 10.60
CA VAL A 146 22.41 38.20 11.80
C VAL A 146 22.45 39.05 13.06
N SER A 147 23.07 40.22 12.98
CA SER A 147 23.18 41.16 14.10
C SER A 147 23.28 42.59 13.61
N VAL A 148 22.91 43.53 14.47
CA VAL A 148 23.13 44.96 14.26
C VAL A 148 24.24 45.38 15.20
N THR A 149 25.25 46.05 14.67
CA THR A 149 26.37 46.61 15.45
C THR A 149 25.87 47.77 16.31
N ASP A 150 26.59 48.16 17.36
CA ASP A 150 26.22 49.31 18.21
C ASP A 150 26.11 50.63 17.41
N ASP A 151 26.83 50.73 16.29
CA ASP A 151 26.76 51.85 15.34
C ASP A 151 25.56 51.80 14.37
N GLY A 152 24.68 50.79 14.51
CA GLY A 152 23.49 50.61 13.68
C GLY A 152 23.75 49.92 12.34
N GLU A 153 24.98 49.52 12.04
CA GLU A 153 25.30 48.81 10.79
C GLU A 153 24.90 47.32 10.85
N PRO A 154 24.11 46.82 9.88
CA PRO A 154 23.71 45.42 9.82
C PRO A 154 24.87 44.54 9.33
N ILE A 155 25.22 43.53 10.13
CA ILE A 155 26.14 42.47 9.72
C ILE A 155 25.31 41.39 9.04
N SER A 156 25.46 41.28 7.71
CA SER A 156 24.82 40.22 6.92
C SER A 156 25.72 39.01 6.76
N ARG A 157 25.10 37.83 6.67
CA ARG A 157 25.72 36.58 6.25
C ARG A 157 25.00 36.09 5.00
N GLN A 158 25.79 35.65 4.03
CA GLN A 158 25.29 34.93 2.85
C GLN A 158 24.91 33.50 3.26
N GLU A 159 23.62 33.20 3.18
CA GLU A 159 23.10 31.86 3.41
C GLU A 159 22.31 31.37 2.19
N LEU A 160 22.16 30.05 2.06
CA LEU A 160 21.32 29.47 1.03
C LEU A 160 19.86 29.84 1.28
N HIS A 161 19.10 30.03 0.21
CA HIS A 161 17.67 30.30 0.32
C HIS A 161 16.98 29.16 1.10
N PRO A 162 16.19 29.43 2.15
CA PRO A 162 15.52 28.38 2.94
C PRO A 162 14.65 27.39 2.13
N LEU A 163 14.22 27.77 0.92
CA LEU A 163 13.46 26.91 0.02
C LEU A 163 14.30 25.77 -0.55
N THR A 164 15.61 25.96 -0.76
CA THR A 164 16.49 24.89 -1.27
C THR A 164 16.62 23.79 -0.23
N GLU A 165 16.84 24.15 1.04
CA GLU A 165 16.89 23.20 2.15
C GLU A 165 15.54 22.49 2.35
N TYR A 166 14.44 23.24 2.27
CA TYR A 166 13.10 22.66 2.38
C TYR A 166 12.83 21.68 1.24
N LYS A 167 13.21 22.02 0.00
CA LYS A 167 13.10 21.13 -1.16
C LYS A 167 13.94 19.86 -0.99
N GLU A 168 15.12 19.95 -0.39
CA GLU A 168 15.95 18.79 -0.09
C GLU A 168 15.31 17.87 0.96
N LYS A 169 14.70 18.44 2.01
CA LYS A 169 13.93 17.67 3.01
C LYS A 169 12.75 16.93 2.36
N LEU A 170 12.00 17.62 1.48
CA LEU A 170 10.91 17.02 0.72
C LEU A 170 11.39 15.89 -0.20
N ARG A 171 12.50 16.10 -0.92
CA ARG A 171 13.09 15.07 -1.79
C ARG A 171 13.52 13.83 -1.00
N THR A 172 14.11 14.03 0.18
CA THR A 172 14.49 12.93 1.08
C THR A 172 13.27 12.16 1.57
N GLN A 173 12.18 12.86 1.90
CA GLN A 173 10.91 12.21 2.26
C GLN A 173 10.33 11.43 1.08
N LYS A 174 10.34 12.00 -0.15
CA LYS A 174 9.88 11.31 -1.36
C LYS A 174 10.58 9.97 -1.55
N TYR A 175 11.90 9.94 -1.46
CA TYR A 175 12.67 8.70 -1.60
C TYR A 175 12.38 7.70 -0.49
N LYS A 176 12.18 8.16 0.75
CA LYS A 176 11.76 7.29 1.86
C LYS A 176 10.40 6.66 1.59
N THR A 177 9.41 7.45 1.17
CA THR A 177 8.06 6.95 0.87
C THR A 177 8.07 5.96 -0.30
N LEU A 178 8.82 6.24 -1.37
CA LEU A 178 8.97 5.31 -2.50
C LEU A 178 9.66 4.00 -2.10
N ASN A 179 10.67 4.07 -1.24
CA ASN A 179 11.34 2.88 -0.72
C ASN A 179 10.41 2.05 0.18
N LEU A 180 9.62 2.69 1.04
CA LEU A 180 8.61 2.01 1.86
C LEU A 180 7.53 1.35 1.00
N LEU A 181 7.07 2.03 -0.04
CA LEU A 181 6.10 1.45 -0.99
C LEU A 181 6.66 0.20 -1.68
N ASN A 182 7.92 0.22 -2.12
CA ASN A 182 8.55 -0.98 -2.66
C ASN A 182 8.74 -2.09 -1.62
N SER A 183 9.07 -1.75 -0.36
CA SER A 183 9.20 -2.72 0.73
C SER A 183 7.88 -3.42 1.00
N THR A 184 6.80 -2.66 1.21
CA THR A 184 5.48 -3.21 1.53
C THR A 184 4.98 -4.18 0.45
N ARG A 185 5.30 -3.92 -0.82
CA ARG A 185 4.98 -4.83 -1.93
C ARG A 185 5.83 -6.10 -1.91
N LYS A 186 7.14 -5.99 -1.68
CA LYS A 186 8.01 -7.15 -1.48
C LYS A 186 7.59 -7.98 -0.28
N ASP A 187 7.11 -7.36 0.79
CA ASP A 187 6.63 -8.05 1.98
C ASP A 187 5.32 -8.79 1.69
N LYS A 188 4.41 -8.18 0.90
CA LYS A 188 3.21 -8.85 0.38
C LYS A 188 3.59 -10.05 -0.51
N GLU A 189 4.49 -9.89 -1.46
CA GLU A 189 4.95 -10.97 -2.35
C GLU A 189 5.70 -12.08 -1.59
N GLY A 190 6.59 -11.70 -0.65
CA GLY A 190 7.35 -12.61 0.20
C GLY A 190 6.48 -13.39 1.19
N SER A 191 5.32 -12.83 1.58
CA SER A 191 4.34 -13.53 2.40
C SER A 191 3.56 -14.61 1.64
N VAL A 192 3.51 -14.53 0.30
CA VAL A 192 2.69 -15.44 -0.51
C VAL A 192 3.43 -16.76 -0.78
N LEU A 193 4.76 -16.79 -0.98
CA LEU A 193 5.50 -18.03 -1.26
C LEU A 193 7.00 -17.94 -0.89
N ASN A 194 7.32 -17.86 0.40
CA ASN A 194 8.59 -18.40 0.89
C ASN A 194 8.31 -19.45 1.94
N ILE A 195 7.75 -20.58 1.50
CA ILE A 195 7.96 -21.85 2.18
C ILE A 195 9.45 -22.17 1.96
N ASN A 196 10.31 -21.55 2.76
CA ASN A 196 11.67 -21.99 2.95
C ASN A 196 11.63 -23.30 3.76
N THR A 197 10.99 -24.33 3.20
CA THR A 197 11.28 -25.71 3.59
C THR A 197 12.71 -25.92 3.17
N ASP A 198 13.60 -25.98 4.16
CA ASP A 198 14.98 -26.39 3.95
C ASP A 198 14.96 -27.66 3.07
N PRO A 199 15.71 -27.71 1.95
CA PRO A 199 15.80 -28.90 1.12
C PRO A 199 16.08 -30.18 1.94
N SER A 200 16.75 -30.02 3.09
CA SER A 200 17.05 -31.07 4.06
C SER A 200 15.81 -31.57 4.80
N GLU A 201 14.92 -30.67 5.24
CA GLU A 201 13.67 -31.04 5.93
C GLU A 201 12.71 -31.78 4.99
N ARG A 202 12.55 -31.27 3.76
CA ARG A 202 11.71 -31.92 2.75
C ARG A 202 12.27 -33.27 2.31
N ALA A 203 13.60 -33.41 2.23
CA ALA A 203 14.25 -34.69 1.97
C ALA A 203 14.06 -35.67 3.14
N ALA A 204 14.11 -35.20 4.39
CA ALA A 204 13.87 -36.02 5.57
C ALA A 204 12.42 -36.52 5.63
N GLU A 205 11.43 -35.67 5.37
CA GLU A 205 10.03 -36.06 5.27
C GLU A 205 9.82 -37.09 4.15
N MET A 206 10.44 -36.89 2.98
CA MET A 206 10.35 -37.82 1.87
C MET A 206 10.96 -39.20 2.21
N MET A 207 12.09 -39.22 2.94
CA MET A 207 12.70 -40.47 3.40
C MET A 207 11.82 -41.18 4.43
N GLN A 208 11.17 -40.47 5.36
CA GLN A 208 10.22 -41.04 6.31
C GLN A 208 8.99 -41.64 5.62
N ILE A 209 8.48 -40.98 4.57
CA ILE A 209 7.38 -41.51 3.76
C ILE A 209 7.82 -42.79 3.02
N ILE A 210 9.03 -42.81 2.45
CA ILE A 210 9.56 -44.01 1.77
C ILE A 210 9.75 -45.18 2.77
N GLU A 211 10.26 -44.90 3.96
CA GLU A 211 10.49 -45.92 4.98
C GLU A 211 9.17 -46.49 5.52
N SER A 212 8.17 -45.64 5.78
CA SER A 212 6.84 -46.09 6.18
C SER A 212 6.11 -46.87 5.08
N SER A 213 6.26 -46.48 3.82
CA SER A 213 5.74 -47.25 2.67
C SER A 213 6.36 -48.64 2.59
N LYS A 214 7.69 -48.76 2.73
CA LYS A 214 8.38 -50.05 2.71
C LYS A 214 7.97 -50.96 3.87
N ALA A 215 7.78 -50.40 5.06
CA ALA A 215 7.30 -51.16 6.21
C ALA A 215 5.90 -51.72 5.94
N HIS A 216 5.01 -50.93 5.34
CA HIS A 216 3.66 -51.35 4.99
C HIS A 216 3.67 -52.47 3.92
N ASP A 217 4.53 -52.37 2.91
CA ASP A 217 4.70 -53.40 1.87
C ASP A 217 5.20 -54.73 2.46
N GLU A 218 6.10 -54.69 3.45
CA GLU A 218 6.60 -55.89 4.13
C GLU A 218 5.53 -56.56 5.00
N GLU A 219 4.71 -55.76 5.70
CA GLU A 219 3.58 -56.27 6.47
C GLU A 219 2.54 -56.92 5.55
N GLU A 220 2.25 -56.31 4.40
CA GLU A 220 1.36 -56.91 3.39
C GLU A 220 1.91 -58.22 2.84
N LYS A 221 3.21 -58.31 2.53
CA LYS A 221 3.85 -59.56 2.10
C LYS A 221 3.73 -60.65 3.16
N LYS A 222 4.01 -60.33 4.42
CA LYS A 222 3.90 -61.28 5.55
C LYS A 222 2.45 -61.72 5.78
N ALA A 223 1.50 -60.79 5.72
CA ALA A 223 0.07 -61.09 5.83
C ALA A 223 -0.40 -61.99 4.67
N ARG A 224 0.08 -61.71 3.46
CA ARG A 224 -0.19 -62.50 2.26
C ARG A 224 0.38 -63.91 2.37
N GLU A 225 1.63 -64.06 2.79
CA GLU A 225 2.26 -65.37 3.03
C GLU A 225 1.54 -66.17 4.13
N ALA A 226 1.15 -65.51 5.22
CA ALA A 226 0.38 -66.14 6.29
C ALA A 226 -1.01 -66.59 5.82
N TYR A 227 -1.65 -65.83 4.94
CA TYR A 227 -2.93 -66.17 4.31
C TYR A 227 -2.78 -67.39 3.38
N PHE A 228 -1.79 -67.39 2.48
CA PHE A 228 -1.51 -68.53 1.60
C PHE A 228 -1.14 -69.79 2.37
N LYS A 229 -0.40 -69.66 3.48
CA LYS A 229 -0.08 -70.78 4.38
C LYS A 229 -1.32 -71.36 5.07
N LYS A 230 -2.32 -70.53 5.42
CA LYS A 230 -3.60 -70.98 6.02
C LYS A 230 -4.52 -71.69 5.03
N ILE A 231 -4.44 -71.40 3.74
CA ILE A 231 -5.31 -71.99 2.70
C ILE A 231 -4.79 -73.33 2.17
N GLY A 232 -3.61 -73.79 2.61
CA GLY A 232 -3.13 -75.15 2.33
C GLY A 232 -2.78 -75.41 0.86
N LYS A 233 -2.59 -74.37 0.04
CA LYS A 233 -2.07 -74.46 -1.33
C LYS A 233 -0.68 -73.81 -1.37
N SER A 234 0.35 -74.62 -1.14
CA SER A 234 1.74 -74.13 -1.06
C SER A 234 2.42 -73.96 -2.42
N ASP A 235 1.78 -74.28 -3.55
CA ASP A 235 2.50 -74.45 -4.83
C ASP A 235 1.72 -74.06 -6.09
N GLN A 236 0.90 -73.01 -6.04
CA GLN A 236 0.29 -72.46 -7.27
C GLN A 236 1.08 -71.21 -7.70
N GLN A 237 1.79 -71.32 -8.84
CA GLN A 237 2.45 -70.19 -9.51
C GLN A 237 1.45 -69.06 -9.72
N VAL A 238 1.87 -67.86 -9.32
CA VAL A 238 1.14 -66.61 -9.56
C VAL A 238 1.03 -66.44 -11.07
N ILE A 239 -0.21 -66.27 -11.57
CA ILE A 239 -0.40 -65.76 -12.93
C ILE A 239 -0.13 -64.27 -12.82
N GLU A 240 1.04 -63.82 -13.30
CA GLU A 240 1.31 -62.41 -13.53
C GLU A 240 0.36 -61.97 -14.65
N VAL A 241 -0.68 -61.23 -14.28
CA VAL A 241 -1.53 -60.55 -15.25
C VAL A 241 -0.87 -59.21 -15.49
N ASP A 242 -0.22 -59.06 -16.66
CA ASP A 242 0.30 -57.78 -17.09
C ASP A 242 -0.84 -56.75 -17.13
N PRO A 243 -0.58 -55.49 -16.71
CA PRO A 243 -1.55 -54.42 -16.87
C PRO A 243 -1.95 -54.32 -18.35
N ILE A 244 -3.25 -54.18 -18.61
CA ILE A 244 -3.74 -53.89 -19.96
C ILE A 244 -3.09 -52.56 -20.37
N GLU A 245 -2.19 -52.60 -21.35
CA GLU A 245 -1.74 -51.40 -22.04
C GLU A 245 -2.98 -50.81 -22.72
N ASP A 246 -3.42 -49.65 -22.24
CA ASP A 246 -4.41 -48.85 -22.95
C ASP A 246 -3.82 -48.56 -24.34
N MET A 247 -4.33 -49.26 -25.36
CA MET A 247 -4.00 -48.94 -26.75
C MET A 247 -4.52 -47.52 -27.02
N GLU A 248 -3.58 -46.62 -27.31
CA GLU A 248 -3.86 -45.31 -27.86
C GLU A 248 -4.68 -45.45 -29.15
N GLU A 249 -5.93 -44.99 -29.12
CA GLU A 249 -6.70 -44.49 -30.27
C GLU A 249 -7.16 -43.05 -30.01
#